data_AF-A0A352RMK1-F1
#
_entry.id   AF-A0A352RMK1-F1
#
_cell.length_a   1.000
_cell.length_b   1.000
_cell.length_c   1.000
_cell.angle_alpha   90.00
_cell.angle_beta   90.00
_cell.angle_gamma   90.00
#
_symmetry.space_group_name_H-M   'P 1'
#
loop_
_entity.id
_entity.type
_entity.pdbx_description
1 polymer ?
#
loop_
_entity_poly.entity_id
_entity_poly.type
_entity_poly.pdbx_seq_one_letter_code
_entity_poly.pdbx_strand_id
1 'polypeptide(L)'
;MALPETFTQFARTAAEQLRWKKAQPLVEDELLTHLCDQRDALMAGGMDETAAAAESLRLTGDPYEIGTALDRVHRPKTPKLLFALAALIALAGLAFTALVSFRDYELSYFAVHQSVALLLGTAALLAAYFLDFTLLGRFALPLALVFHAALVLLSLLPLGGFWLFRYTYVSTHILLRGLPPLLPLMFAVLLYALRGRRGWGVFAAFVCLAVQCMFCLRVPCLLDLGFLFLCDSALLIFCARNGWFGLGKKLETLLTTLPLAADIVWVLVLGANWFARQLAIVLDPLSYIDGHGYQTVVLRELLQNAKFIGPGGVGPYSAQHLARWEGFGMVDLQAHALTLLVHRCGWLALIALVTLLTALLVLAFRRCRRQKSMLARLVSYSVLLSFTTQAAAYLCCDLTLIPISGGVAFPFFTFGIKTILLNMLQLGFLLSTLRVGSVVRDKDVAAGPVRPKRRLRVSFSWESA
;
A
#
# COMPACT_ATOMS: atom_id res chain seq x y z
N MET A 1 -9.09 -42.50 5.89
CA MET A 1 -7.95 -43.23 6.47
C MET A 1 -7.49 -42.46 7.69
N ALA A 2 -7.26 -43.15 8.80
CA ALA A 2 -6.64 -42.54 9.98
C ALA A 2 -5.18 -42.19 9.64
N LEU A 3 -4.69 -41.05 10.13
CA LEU A 3 -3.29 -40.68 10.02
C LEU A 3 -2.45 -41.61 10.93
N PRO A 4 -1.31 -42.15 10.45
CA PRO A 4 -0.40 -42.88 11.32
C PRO A 4 0.03 -42.00 12.50
N GLU A 5 -0.10 -42.50 13.73
CA GLU A 5 0.31 -41.75 14.94
C GLU A 5 1.79 -41.37 14.89
N THR A 6 2.61 -42.23 14.28
CA THR A 6 4.06 -42.01 14.08
C THR A 6 4.35 -40.77 13.22
N PHE A 7 3.55 -40.48 12.20
CA PHE A 7 3.72 -39.26 11.37
C PHE A 7 3.40 -38.01 12.19
N THR A 8 2.33 -38.06 12.97
CA THR A 8 1.92 -36.95 13.85
C THR A 8 2.98 -36.67 14.90
N GLN A 9 3.52 -37.71 15.54
CA GLN A 9 4.59 -37.57 16.51
C GLN A 9 5.86 -36.99 15.87
N PHE A 10 6.29 -37.51 14.71
CA PHE A 10 7.44 -37.01 13.98
C PHE A 10 7.30 -35.52 13.63
N ALA A 11 6.20 -35.15 12.99
CA ALA A 11 5.95 -33.78 12.54
C ALA A 11 5.89 -32.81 13.73
N ARG A 12 5.26 -33.23 14.84
CA ARG A 12 5.22 -32.46 16.08
C ARG A 12 6.60 -32.29 16.70
N THR A 13 7.41 -33.34 16.81
CA THR A 13 8.78 -33.27 17.36
C THR A 13 9.66 -32.34 16.53
N ALA A 14 9.56 -32.40 15.19
CA ALA A 14 10.27 -31.48 14.30
C ALA A 14 9.77 -30.03 14.44
N ALA A 15 8.45 -29.83 14.53
CA ALA A 15 7.85 -28.52 14.75
C ALA A 15 8.24 -27.92 16.11
N GLU A 16 8.38 -28.74 17.16
CA GLU A 16 8.78 -28.31 18.50
C GLU A 16 10.18 -27.66 18.53
N GLN A 17 11.07 -28.03 17.60
CA GLN A 17 12.41 -27.43 17.46
C GLN A 17 12.37 -25.98 16.97
N LEU A 18 11.26 -25.52 16.39
CA LEU A 18 11.13 -24.14 15.95
C LEU A 18 11.01 -23.20 17.16
N ARG A 19 11.89 -22.20 17.20
CA ARG A 19 11.85 -21.12 18.20
C ARG A 19 10.64 -20.23 17.98
N TRP A 20 10.28 -19.99 16.74
CA TRP A 20 9.11 -19.19 16.41
C TRP A 20 7.83 -20.03 16.43
N LYS A 21 7.13 -20.01 17.56
CA LYS A 21 5.94 -20.83 17.81
C LYS A 21 4.80 -20.68 16.79
N LYS A 22 4.66 -19.51 16.16
CA LYS A 22 3.64 -19.29 15.12
C LYS A 22 3.89 -20.07 13.82
N ALA A 23 5.11 -20.52 13.57
CA ALA A 23 5.43 -21.35 12.40
C ALA A 23 5.22 -22.85 12.64
N GLN A 24 5.04 -23.28 13.89
CA GLN A 24 4.91 -24.70 14.22
C GLN A 24 3.71 -25.37 13.53
N PRO A 25 2.49 -24.79 13.56
CA PRO A 25 1.34 -25.43 12.90
C PRO A 25 1.48 -25.50 11.37
N LEU A 26 2.23 -24.57 10.78
CA LEU A 26 2.54 -24.62 9.35
C LEU A 26 3.48 -25.79 9.05
N VAL A 27 4.59 -25.87 9.78
CA VAL A 27 5.62 -26.89 9.58
C VAL A 27 5.06 -28.28 9.86
N GLU A 28 4.26 -28.43 10.90
CA GLU A 28 3.58 -29.69 11.22
C GLU A 28 2.68 -30.15 10.06
N ASP A 29 1.83 -29.28 9.52
CA ASP A 29 0.94 -29.60 8.39
C ASP A 29 1.72 -29.87 7.10
N GLU A 30 2.80 -29.13 6.83
CA GLU A 30 3.66 -29.35 5.65
C GLU A 30 4.41 -30.69 5.74
N LEU A 31 4.95 -31.04 6.91
CA LEU A 31 5.63 -32.32 7.14
C LEU A 31 4.64 -33.49 7.08
N LEU A 32 3.46 -33.35 7.69
CA LEU A 32 2.40 -34.37 7.60
C LEU A 32 1.96 -34.61 6.16
N THR A 33 1.73 -33.53 5.40
CA THR A 33 1.38 -33.63 3.98
C THR A 33 2.49 -34.32 3.20
N HIS A 34 3.75 -33.94 3.44
CA HIS A 34 4.90 -34.55 2.77
C HIS A 34 5.04 -36.05 3.06
N LEU A 35 4.90 -36.46 4.33
CA LEU A 35 4.98 -37.86 4.75
C LEU A 35 3.85 -38.70 4.15
N CYS A 36 2.62 -38.15 4.12
CA CYS A 36 1.48 -38.79 3.47
C CYS A 36 1.68 -38.93 1.96
N ASP A 37 2.11 -37.87 1.28
CA ASP A 37 2.37 -37.88 -0.16
C ASP A 37 3.48 -38.90 -0.51
N GLN A 38 4.54 -38.99 0.30
CA GLN A 38 5.61 -39.99 0.13
C GLN A 38 5.11 -41.42 0.35
N ARG A 39 4.34 -41.67 1.43
CA ARG A 39 3.75 -43.00 1.68
C ARG A 39 2.87 -43.44 0.51
N ASP A 40 1.99 -42.56 0.04
CA ASP A 40 1.05 -42.88 -1.03
C ASP A 40 1.80 -43.18 -2.35
N ALA A 41 2.93 -42.50 -2.60
CA ALA A 41 3.81 -42.80 -3.73
C ALA A 41 4.52 -44.16 -3.59
N LEU A 42 4.97 -44.53 -2.39
CA LEU A 42 5.59 -45.84 -2.12
C LEU A 42 4.57 -46.99 -2.25
N MET A 43 3.33 -46.77 -1.78
CA MET A 43 2.23 -47.72 -1.95
C MET A 43 1.87 -47.92 -3.43
N ALA A 44 1.86 -46.84 -4.22
CA ALA A 44 1.69 -46.93 -5.67
C ALA A 44 2.82 -47.71 -6.36
N GLY A 45 4.01 -47.75 -5.74
CA GLY A 45 5.15 -48.57 -6.15
C GLY A 45 5.06 -50.04 -5.70
N GLY A 46 3.98 -50.45 -5.05
CA GLY A 46 3.74 -51.85 -4.64
C GLY A 46 4.13 -52.18 -3.20
N MET A 47 4.53 -51.20 -2.37
CA MET A 47 4.75 -51.44 -0.95
C MET A 47 3.42 -51.57 -0.18
N ASP A 48 3.42 -52.42 0.83
CA ASP A 48 2.38 -52.42 1.87
C ASP A 48 2.35 -51.06 2.61
N GLU A 49 1.19 -50.69 3.14
CA GLU A 49 0.98 -49.42 3.85
C GLU A 49 1.91 -49.26 5.06
N THR A 50 2.14 -50.34 5.83
CA THR A 50 2.99 -50.25 7.03
C THR A 50 4.47 -50.08 6.68
N ALA A 51 4.95 -50.84 5.70
CA ALA A 51 6.30 -50.72 5.13
C ALA A 51 6.51 -49.34 4.47
N ALA A 52 5.52 -48.86 3.70
CA ALA A 52 5.56 -47.55 3.07
C ALA A 52 5.60 -46.41 4.10
N ALA A 53 4.88 -46.53 5.22
CA ALA A 53 4.92 -45.54 6.28
C ALA A 53 6.27 -45.52 7.02
N ALA A 54 6.84 -46.70 7.33
CA ALA A 54 8.17 -46.79 7.94
C ALA A 54 9.26 -46.24 7.01
N GLU A 55 9.18 -46.56 5.72
CA GLU A 55 10.13 -46.08 4.72
C GLU A 55 10.02 -44.56 4.48
N SER A 56 8.81 -44.01 4.48
CA SER A 56 8.58 -42.55 4.41
C SER A 56 9.30 -41.79 5.54
N LEU A 57 9.23 -42.31 6.78
CA LEU A 57 9.97 -41.75 7.91
C LEU A 57 11.49 -41.90 7.74
N ARG A 58 11.96 -43.08 7.30
CA ARG A 58 13.38 -43.36 7.08
C ARG A 58 13.98 -42.42 6.01
N LEU A 59 13.25 -42.17 4.93
CA LEU A 59 13.66 -41.27 3.85
C LEU A 59 13.65 -39.80 4.30
N THR A 60 12.74 -39.43 5.20
CA THR A 60 12.65 -38.07 5.71
C THR A 60 13.82 -37.76 6.65
N GLY A 61 14.22 -38.70 7.53
CA GLY A 61 15.39 -38.59 8.39
C GLY A 61 15.05 -38.32 9.85
N ASP A 62 15.93 -37.64 10.60
CA ASP A 62 15.74 -37.34 12.03
C ASP A 62 14.88 -36.08 12.25
N PRO A 63 13.82 -36.13 13.09
CA PRO A 63 12.98 -34.96 13.33
C PRO A 63 13.71 -33.79 13.99
N TYR A 64 14.76 -34.01 14.80
CA TYR A 64 15.49 -32.93 15.47
C TYR A 64 16.37 -32.14 14.48
N GLU A 65 17.10 -32.85 13.62
CA GLU A 65 17.91 -32.24 12.56
C GLU A 65 17.05 -31.44 11.57
N ILE A 66 15.96 -32.02 11.08
CA ILE A 66 15.05 -31.36 10.14
C ILE A 66 14.39 -30.15 10.82
N GLY A 67 13.91 -30.29 12.05
CA GLY A 67 13.33 -29.19 12.81
C GLY A 67 14.29 -28.01 12.96
N THR A 68 15.57 -28.28 13.25
CA THR A 68 16.62 -27.25 13.35
C THR A 68 16.90 -26.57 12.01
N ALA A 69 16.90 -27.32 10.90
CA ALA A 69 17.04 -26.76 9.56
C ALA A 69 15.82 -25.87 9.21
N LEU A 70 14.61 -26.32 9.55
CA LEU A 70 13.37 -25.60 9.30
C LEU A 70 13.25 -24.31 10.14
N ASP A 71 13.77 -24.27 11.38
CA ASP A 71 13.82 -23.04 12.20
C ASP A 71 14.57 -21.90 11.49
N ARG A 72 15.70 -22.22 10.84
CA ARG A 72 16.52 -21.22 10.12
C ARG A 72 15.75 -20.62 8.93
N VAL A 73 14.90 -21.41 8.29
CA VAL A 73 14.11 -21.00 7.12
C VAL A 73 12.90 -20.18 7.53
N HIS A 74 12.20 -20.61 8.58
CA HIS A 74 10.90 -20.08 9.00
C HIS A 74 10.97 -18.88 9.95
N ARG A 75 12.14 -18.54 10.52
CA ARG A 75 12.26 -17.38 11.41
C ARG A 75 11.80 -16.07 10.74
N PRO A 76 11.14 -15.15 11.48
CA PRO A 76 10.77 -13.84 10.98
C PRO A 76 11.99 -13.06 10.47
N LYS A 77 11.92 -12.53 9.25
CA LYS A 77 13.04 -11.81 8.62
C LYS A 77 12.77 -10.32 8.61
N THR A 78 13.53 -9.56 9.39
CA THR A 78 13.45 -8.08 9.40
C THR A 78 13.94 -7.52 8.06
N PRO A 79 13.13 -6.79 7.31
CA PRO A 79 13.52 -6.18 6.03
C PRO A 79 14.41 -4.92 6.23
N LYS A 80 15.61 -5.07 6.81
CA LYS A 80 16.51 -3.98 7.23
C LYS A 80 16.74 -2.90 6.17
N LEU A 81 16.97 -3.30 4.90
CA LEU A 81 17.21 -2.36 3.81
C LEU A 81 16.01 -1.44 3.53
N LEU A 82 14.77 -1.93 3.67
CA LEU A 82 13.57 -1.10 3.46
C LEU A 82 13.41 -0.08 4.58
N PHE A 83 13.71 -0.46 5.82
CA PHE A 83 13.79 0.49 6.95
C PHE A 83 14.83 1.57 6.69
N ALA A 84 16.04 1.19 6.28
CA ALA A 84 17.13 2.14 6.02
C ALA A 84 16.76 3.14 4.92
N LEU A 85 16.18 2.66 3.80
CA LEU A 85 15.75 3.54 2.71
C LEU A 85 14.65 4.50 3.14
N ALA A 86 13.64 4.02 3.87
CA ALA A 86 12.56 4.87 4.38
C ALA A 86 13.07 5.92 5.37
N ALA A 87 13.96 5.52 6.28
CA ALA A 87 14.61 6.42 7.22
C ALA A 87 15.44 7.49 6.49
N LEU A 88 16.21 7.11 5.47
CA LEU A 88 17.00 8.07 4.69
C LEU A 88 16.13 9.11 3.97
N ILE A 89 15.02 8.69 3.37
CA ILE A 89 14.07 9.62 2.71
C ILE A 89 13.44 10.56 3.74
N ALA A 90 13.00 10.03 4.88
CA ALA A 90 12.37 10.82 5.93
C ALA A 90 13.35 11.82 6.59
N LEU A 91 14.59 11.39 6.84
CA LEU A 91 15.66 12.26 7.34
C LEU A 91 16.06 13.31 6.31
N ALA A 92 16.06 12.99 5.01
CA ALA A 92 16.27 13.97 3.95
C ALA A 92 15.15 15.02 3.95
N GLY A 93 13.89 14.62 4.16
CA GLY A 93 12.77 15.55 4.32
C GLY A 93 12.91 16.46 5.55
N LEU A 94 13.36 15.91 6.68
CA LEU A 94 13.64 16.69 7.89
C LEU A 94 14.80 17.67 7.69
N ALA A 95 15.91 17.22 7.09
CA ALA A 95 17.07 18.04 6.79
C ALA A 95 16.71 19.17 5.82
N PHE A 96 15.90 18.87 4.80
CA PHE A 96 15.40 19.87 3.87
C PHE A 96 14.47 20.89 4.57
N THR A 97 13.55 20.42 5.41
CA THR A 97 12.69 21.31 6.22
C THR A 97 13.56 22.23 7.07
N ALA A 98 14.55 21.69 7.79
CA ALA A 98 15.46 22.49 8.60
C ALA A 98 16.21 23.53 7.75
N LEU A 99 16.75 23.14 6.60
CA LEU A 99 17.47 24.04 5.67
C LEU A 99 16.63 25.24 5.26
N VAL A 100 15.35 25.02 4.94
CA VAL A 100 14.42 26.10 4.57
C VAL A 100 14.00 26.91 5.81
N SER A 101 14.00 26.29 6.99
CA SER A 101 13.57 26.90 8.26
C SER A 101 14.63 27.73 9.00
N PHE A 102 15.92 27.59 8.68
CA PHE A 102 17.03 28.00 9.57
C PHE A 102 17.21 29.50 9.82
N ARG A 103 16.52 30.39 9.09
CA ARG A 103 16.72 31.86 9.19
C ARG A 103 15.54 32.65 9.70
N ASP A 104 14.37 32.01 9.83
CA ASP A 104 13.11 32.69 10.11
C ASP A 104 12.43 32.03 11.31
N TYR A 105 12.12 32.81 12.35
CA TYR A 105 11.58 32.31 13.63
C TYR A 105 10.26 31.54 13.45
N GLU A 106 9.37 32.02 12.60
CA GLU A 106 8.11 31.35 12.23
C GLU A 106 8.34 30.05 11.44
N LEU A 107 9.48 29.96 10.77
CA LEU A 107 9.84 28.81 9.94
C LEU A 107 10.45 27.69 10.80
N SER A 108 11.02 28.03 11.96
CA SER A 108 11.43 27.09 13.01
C SER A 108 10.26 26.24 13.55
N TYR A 109 9.03 26.79 13.56
CA TYR A 109 7.81 26.06 13.89
C TYR A 109 7.64 24.83 12.99
N PHE A 110 7.89 24.94 11.68
CA PHE A 110 7.78 23.81 10.75
C PHE A 110 8.83 22.73 11.06
N ALA A 111 10.07 23.10 11.38
CA ALA A 111 11.09 22.12 11.76
C ALA A 111 10.71 21.33 13.03
N VAL A 112 10.14 22.00 14.03
CA VAL A 112 9.61 21.35 15.24
C VAL A 112 8.45 20.42 14.89
N HIS A 113 7.47 20.88 14.11
CA HIS A 113 6.31 20.08 13.72
C HIS A 113 6.71 18.87 12.88
N GLN A 114 7.70 19.01 12.00
CA GLN A 114 8.23 17.90 11.20
C GLN A 114 8.98 16.89 12.08
N SER A 115 9.68 17.35 13.12
CA SER A 115 10.35 16.48 14.08
C SER A 115 9.33 15.67 14.89
N VAL A 116 8.26 16.31 15.36
CA VAL A 116 7.14 15.65 16.04
C VAL A 116 6.43 14.67 15.09
N ALA A 117 6.18 15.07 13.84
CA ALA A 117 5.61 14.23 12.81
C ALA A 117 6.44 12.95 12.58
N LEU A 118 7.76 13.09 12.48
CA LEU A 118 8.67 11.97 12.29
C LEU A 118 8.70 11.05 13.50
N LEU A 119 8.67 11.59 14.73
CA LEU A 119 8.63 10.79 15.95
C LEU A 119 7.32 9.99 16.06
N LEU A 120 6.17 10.66 15.88
CA LEU A 120 4.86 10.00 15.89
C LEU A 120 4.72 8.99 14.74
N GLY A 121 5.20 9.35 13.55
CA GLY A 121 5.25 8.46 12.39
C GLY A 121 6.09 7.23 12.65
N THR A 122 7.28 7.38 13.23
CA THR A 122 8.16 6.26 13.59
C THR A 122 7.49 5.35 14.62
N ALA A 123 6.84 5.92 15.64
CA ALA A 123 6.06 5.15 16.61
C ALA A 123 4.93 4.36 15.94
N ALA A 124 4.18 4.98 15.03
CA ALA A 124 3.10 4.32 14.28
C ALA A 124 3.64 3.22 13.35
N LEU A 125 4.77 3.44 12.69
CA LEU A 125 5.45 2.43 11.87
C LEU A 125 5.84 1.22 12.71
N LEU A 126 6.50 1.44 13.84
CA LEU A 126 6.92 0.37 14.74
C LEU A 126 5.72 -0.38 15.30
N ALA A 127 4.68 0.33 15.74
CA ALA A 127 3.43 -0.28 16.19
C ALA A 127 2.82 -1.18 15.11
N ALA A 128 2.63 -0.69 13.88
CA ALA A 128 2.09 -1.49 12.78
C ALA A 128 3.04 -2.61 12.31
N TYR A 129 4.35 -2.42 12.39
CA TYR A 129 5.35 -3.44 12.08
C TYR A 129 5.29 -4.61 13.08
N PHE A 130 5.13 -4.32 14.36
CA PHE A 130 5.02 -5.34 15.40
C PHE A 130 3.62 -5.96 15.49
N LEU A 131 2.58 -5.21 15.11
CA LEU A 131 1.22 -5.71 15.00
C LEU A 131 1.13 -6.88 14.03
N ASP A 132 0.39 -7.92 14.44
CA ASP A 132 0.13 -9.07 13.58
C ASP A 132 -0.82 -8.68 12.45
N PHE A 133 -0.30 -8.51 11.23
CA PHE A 133 -1.11 -8.11 10.09
C PHE A 133 -2.23 -9.12 9.76
N THR A 134 -2.14 -10.38 10.25
CA THR A 134 -3.21 -11.36 10.08
C THR A 134 -4.51 -10.95 10.76
N LEU A 135 -4.46 -10.04 11.74
CA LEU A 135 -5.65 -9.43 12.36
C LEU A 135 -6.50 -8.69 11.33
N LEU A 136 -5.88 -8.06 10.32
CA LEU A 136 -6.62 -7.43 9.20
C LEU A 136 -7.43 -8.47 8.42
N GLY A 137 -6.91 -9.70 8.28
CA GLY A 137 -7.62 -10.78 7.62
C GLY A 137 -8.69 -11.43 8.49
N ARG A 138 -8.39 -11.64 9.78
CA ARG A 138 -9.32 -12.24 10.76
C ARG A 138 -10.56 -11.38 10.96
N PHE A 139 -10.38 -10.06 11.02
CA PHE A 139 -11.46 -9.09 11.19
C PHE A 139 -11.80 -8.36 9.88
N ALA A 140 -11.50 -8.97 8.72
CA ALA A 140 -11.59 -8.25 7.44
C ALA A 140 -12.99 -7.68 7.15
N LEU A 141 -14.03 -8.50 7.30
CA LEU A 141 -15.41 -8.06 7.07
C LEU A 141 -15.87 -6.98 8.07
N PRO A 142 -15.80 -7.19 9.41
CA PRO A 142 -16.24 -6.16 10.35
C PRO A 142 -15.41 -4.88 10.23
N LEU A 143 -14.09 -4.97 10.04
CA LEU A 143 -13.24 -3.80 9.84
C LEU A 143 -13.63 -3.02 8.58
N ALA A 144 -13.84 -3.73 7.46
CA ALA A 144 -14.27 -3.09 6.22
C ALA A 144 -15.65 -2.43 6.36
N LEU A 145 -16.62 -3.09 7.01
CA LEU A 145 -17.96 -2.55 7.20
C LEU A 145 -17.95 -1.32 8.11
N VAL A 146 -17.27 -1.37 9.26
CA VAL A 146 -17.15 -0.23 10.18
C VAL A 146 -16.46 0.93 9.49
N PHE A 147 -15.38 0.66 8.74
CA PHE A 147 -14.65 1.70 8.02
C PHE A 147 -15.52 2.39 6.96
N HIS A 148 -16.22 1.64 6.12
CA HIS A 148 -17.07 2.24 5.08
C HIS A 148 -18.32 2.91 5.67
N ALA A 149 -18.90 2.38 6.74
CA ALA A 149 -20.00 3.04 7.45
C ALA A 149 -19.54 4.38 8.05
N ALA A 150 -18.37 4.41 8.69
CA ALA A 150 -17.76 5.65 9.18
C ALA A 150 -17.50 6.62 8.01
N LEU A 151 -17.03 6.14 6.86
CA LEU A 151 -16.80 6.98 5.68
C LEU A 151 -18.09 7.64 5.18
N VAL A 152 -19.21 6.91 5.17
CA VAL A 152 -20.53 7.46 4.83
C VAL A 152 -20.92 8.54 5.83
N LEU A 153 -20.80 8.28 7.14
CA LEU A 153 -21.13 9.27 8.17
C LEU A 153 -20.25 10.53 8.07
N LEU A 154 -18.95 10.36 7.85
CA LEU A 154 -18.01 11.46 7.65
C LEU A 154 -18.34 12.26 6.39
N SER A 155 -18.84 11.62 5.34
CA SER A 155 -19.30 12.29 4.11
C SER A 155 -20.49 13.22 4.37
N LEU A 156 -21.30 12.97 5.40
CA LEU A 156 -22.48 13.76 5.73
C LEU A 156 -22.16 15.01 6.56
N LEU A 157 -20.94 15.14 7.09
CA LEU A 157 -20.53 16.31 7.86
C LEU A 157 -20.58 17.58 6.98
N PRO A 158 -21.01 18.72 7.54
CA PRO A 158 -21.03 19.98 6.79
C PRO A 158 -19.61 20.42 6.41
N LEU A 159 -19.51 20.94 5.19
CA LEU A 159 -18.30 21.60 4.68
C LEU A 159 -18.24 22.99 5.30
N GLY A 160 -17.37 23.18 6.29
CA GLY A 160 -17.32 24.45 7.03
C GLY A 160 -16.80 24.39 8.46
N GLY A 161 -16.31 23.23 8.93
CA GLY A 161 -15.62 23.11 10.22
C GLY A 161 -16.50 23.21 11.46
N PHE A 162 -15.87 23.04 12.62
CA PHE A 162 -16.49 23.23 13.93
C PHE A 162 -15.46 23.79 14.92
N TRP A 163 -15.93 24.49 15.93
CA TRP A 163 -15.08 25.01 16.99
C TRP A 163 -14.92 23.94 18.08
N LEU A 164 -13.68 23.47 18.27
CA LEU A 164 -13.23 22.71 19.43
C LEU A 164 -12.86 23.70 20.54
N PHE A 165 -13.67 23.71 21.61
CA PHE A 165 -13.61 24.73 22.65
C PHE A 165 -13.78 26.15 22.09
N ARG A 166 -13.49 27.18 22.91
CA ARG A 166 -13.65 28.59 22.53
C ARG A 166 -12.60 29.10 21.54
N TYR A 167 -11.49 28.37 21.34
CA TYR A 167 -10.30 28.92 20.65
C TYR A 167 -9.79 28.11 19.45
N THR A 168 -10.23 26.86 19.24
CA THR A 168 -9.67 26.02 18.17
C THR A 168 -10.72 25.75 17.10
N TYR A 169 -10.64 26.43 15.96
CA TYR A 169 -11.46 26.07 14.80
C TYR A 169 -10.84 24.87 14.08
N VAL A 170 -11.65 23.83 13.87
CA VAL A 170 -11.25 22.62 13.18
C VAL A 170 -12.02 22.50 11.89
N SER A 171 -11.33 22.73 10.78
CA SER A 171 -11.89 22.55 9.44
C SER A 171 -12.14 21.07 9.17
N THR A 172 -13.42 20.73 8.94
CA THR A 172 -13.86 19.39 8.53
C THR A 172 -13.15 18.98 7.24
N HIS A 173 -12.97 19.91 6.31
CA HIS A 173 -12.25 19.68 5.06
C HIS A 173 -10.78 19.22 5.28
N ILE A 174 -10.04 19.93 6.16
CA ILE A 174 -8.63 19.62 6.45
C ILE A 174 -8.49 18.29 7.22
N LEU A 175 -9.47 17.94 8.04
CA LEU A 175 -9.53 16.62 8.69
C LEU A 175 -9.73 15.50 7.66
N LEU A 176 -10.76 15.62 6.83
CA LEU A 176 -11.17 14.57 5.90
C LEU A 176 -10.15 14.33 4.76
N ARG A 177 -9.41 15.37 4.34
CA ARG A 177 -8.33 15.28 3.35
C ARG A 177 -7.17 14.37 3.78
N GLY A 178 -7.07 14.02 5.06
CA GLY A 178 -6.06 13.07 5.53
C GLY A 178 -6.39 11.60 5.24
N LEU A 179 -7.65 11.26 4.95
CA LEU A 179 -8.09 9.86 4.84
C LEU A 179 -7.79 9.15 3.50
N PRO A 180 -7.76 9.81 2.32
CA PRO A 180 -7.59 9.16 1.04
C PRO A 180 -6.41 8.17 0.96
N PRO A 181 -5.21 8.45 1.52
CA PRO A 181 -4.11 7.49 1.51
C PRO A 181 -4.43 6.12 2.12
N LEU A 182 -5.32 6.05 3.13
CA LEU A 182 -5.71 4.80 3.80
C LEU A 182 -6.76 3.99 3.04
N LEU A 183 -7.50 4.64 2.14
CA LEU A 183 -8.63 4.04 1.43
C LEU A 183 -8.24 2.76 0.67
N PRO A 184 -7.13 2.72 -0.11
CA PRO A 184 -6.73 1.48 -0.80
C PRO A 184 -6.39 0.32 0.14
N LEU A 185 -5.88 0.62 1.34
CA LEU A 185 -5.60 -0.42 2.33
C LEU A 185 -6.90 -1.04 2.85
N MET A 186 -7.92 -0.23 3.13
CA MET A 186 -9.23 -0.71 3.58
C MET A 186 -10.02 -1.38 2.46
N PHE A 187 -9.85 -0.93 1.22
CA PHE A 187 -10.36 -1.64 0.05
C PHE A 187 -9.70 -3.01 -0.11
N ALA A 188 -8.39 -3.13 0.07
CA ALA A 188 -7.70 -4.42 0.07
C ALA A 188 -8.21 -5.38 1.15
N VAL A 189 -8.50 -4.88 2.36
CA VAL A 189 -9.11 -5.67 3.45
C VAL A 189 -10.52 -6.14 3.07
N LEU A 190 -11.34 -5.27 2.49
CA LEU A 190 -12.65 -5.64 1.97
C LEU A 190 -12.53 -6.72 0.89
N LEU A 191 -11.68 -6.54 -0.11
CA LEU A 191 -11.47 -7.50 -1.19
C LEU A 191 -11.05 -8.88 -0.65
N TYR A 192 -10.23 -8.90 0.41
CA TYR A 192 -9.90 -10.13 1.11
C TYR A 192 -11.14 -10.79 1.73
N ALA A 193 -12.02 -10.03 2.39
CA ALA A 193 -13.28 -10.51 2.98
C ALA A 193 -14.29 -11.06 1.95
N LEU A 194 -14.23 -10.58 0.70
CA LEU A 194 -15.13 -10.97 -0.39
C LEU A 194 -14.74 -12.29 -1.08
N ARG A 195 -13.76 -13.02 -0.53
CA ARG A 195 -13.31 -14.33 -1.04
C ARG A 195 -14.47 -15.29 -1.26
N GLY A 196 -14.57 -15.86 -2.46
CA GLY A 196 -15.54 -16.91 -2.78
C GLY A 196 -17.01 -16.47 -2.84
N ARG A 197 -17.31 -15.16 -2.74
CA ARG A 197 -18.69 -14.62 -2.78
C ARG A 197 -19.29 -14.49 -4.18
N ARG A 198 -18.59 -14.98 -5.21
CA ARG A 198 -19.01 -14.99 -6.62
C ARG A 198 -19.43 -13.59 -7.10
N GLY A 199 -20.53 -13.47 -7.86
CA GLY A 199 -21.01 -12.20 -8.41
C GLY A 199 -21.34 -11.16 -7.34
N TRP A 200 -21.86 -11.58 -6.19
CA TRP A 200 -22.09 -10.70 -5.04
C TRP A 200 -20.78 -10.07 -4.53
N GLY A 201 -19.67 -10.78 -4.61
CA GLY A 201 -18.35 -10.24 -4.26
C GLY A 201 -17.93 -9.11 -5.21
N VAL A 202 -18.09 -9.31 -6.52
CA VAL A 202 -17.77 -8.28 -7.51
C VAL A 202 -18.69 -7.06 -7.35
N PHE A 203 -19.99 -7.27 -7.19
CA PHE A 203 -20.95 -6.20 -6.96
C PHE A 203 -20.63 -5.40 -5.69
N ALA A 204 -20.38 -6.07 -4.56
CA ALA A 204 -20.02 -5.39 -3.31
C ALA A 204 -18.72 -4.59 -3.42
N ALA A 205 -17.73 -5.07 -4.19
CA ALA A 205 -16.50 -4.32 -4.44
C ALA A 205 -16.76 -3.02 -5.21
N PHE A 206 -17.62 -3.04 -6.23
CA PHE A 206 -18.02 -1.83 -6.96
C PHE A 206 -18.82 -0.85 -6.10
N VAL A 207 -19.74 -1.35 -5.26
CA VAL A 207 -20.49 -0.50 -4.33
C VAL A 207 -19.55 0.20 -3.36
N CYS A 208 -18.59 -0.52 -2.79
CA CYS A 208 -17.60 0.08 -1.89
C CYS A 208 -16.65 1.05 -2.59
N LEU A 209 -16.21 0.75 -3.82
CA LEU A 209 -15.45 1.70 -4.63
C LEU A 209 -16.25 2.98 -4.87
N ALA A 210 -17.54 2.86 -5.23
CA ALA A 210 -18.42 4.01 -5.42
C ALA A 210 -18.57 4.84 -4.14
N VAL A 211 -18.71 4.20 -2.97
CA VAL A 211 -18.75 4.89 -1.67
C VAL A 211 -17.46 5.68 -1.42
N GLN A 212 -16.30 5.09 -1.69
CA GLN A 212 -15.01 5.77 -1.51
C GLN A 212 -14.84 6.93 -2.51
N CYS A 213 -15.24 6.75 -3.77
CA CYS A 213 -15.24 7.82 -4.78
C CYS A 213 -16.18 8.97 -4.39
N MET A 214 -17.38 8.67 -3.90
CA MET A 214 -18.34 9.68 -3.42
C MET A 214 -17.78 10.48 -2.24
N PHE A 215 -17.06 9.82 -1.32
CA PHE A 215 -16.34 10.52 -0.25
C PHE A 215 -15.27 11.47 -0.81
N CYS A 216 -14.45 11.02 -1.76
CA CYS A 216 -13.44 11.87 -2.41
C CYS A 216 -14.06 13.04 -3.19
N LEU A 217 -15.26 12.90 -3.76
CA LEU A 217 -15.97 14.00 -4.41
C LEU A 217 -16.46 15.07 -3.41
N ARG A 218 -16.70 14.71 -2.15
CA ARG A 218 -17.07 15.65 -1.07
C ARG A 218 -15.88 16.42 -0.52
N VAL A 219 -14.68 15.84 -0.60
CA VAL A 219 -13.42 16.50 -0.23
C VAL A 219 -12.78 17.01 -1.53
N PRO A 220 -13.10 18.22 -2.02
CA PRO A 220 -12.82 18.69 -3.39
C PRO A 220 -11.34 18.61 -3.79
N CYS A 221 -10.90 17.42 -4.19
CA CYS A 221 -9.55 17.11 -4.65
C CYS A 221 -9.64 16.01 -5.72
N LEU A 222 -9.66 16.41 -6.98
CA LEU A 222 -9.69 15.49 -8.13
C LEU A 222 -8.47 14.55 -8.15
N LEU A 223 -7.32 14.99 -7.61
CA LEU A 223 -6.15 14.13 -7.47
C LEU A 223 -6.38 12.98 -6.50
N ASP A 224 -7.06 13.22 -5.37
CA ASP A 224 -7.36 12.16 -4.40
C ASP A 224 -8.35 11.14 -4.99
N LEU A 225 -9.32 11.62 -5.78
CA LEU A 225 -10.25 10.75 -6.52
C LEU A 225 -9.51 9.89 -7.56
N GLY A 226 -8.66 10.51 -8.39
CA GLY A 226 -7.88 9.79 -9.41
C GLY A 226 -6.90 8.79 -8.78
N PHE A 227 -6.23 9.21 -7.71
CA PHE A 227 -5.36 8.37 -6.88
C PHE A 227 -6.08 7.11 -6.39
N LEU A 228 -7.23 7.32 -5.74
CA LEU A 228 -8.06 6.25 -5.18
C LEU A 228 -8.49 5.29 -6.28
N PHE A 229 -9.11 5.83 -7.34
CA PHE A 229 -9.66 5.05 -8.43
C PHE A 229 -8.58 4.18 -9.09
N LEU A 230 -7.38 4.72 -9.33
CA LEU A 230 -6.27 3.96 -9.91
C LEU A 230 -5.81 2.82 -8.99
N CYS A 231 -5.64 3.09 -7.69
CA CYS A 231 -5.18 2.08 -6.73
C CYS A 231 -6.20 0.95 -6.56
N ASP A 232 -7.47 1.31 -6.34
CA ASP A 232 -8.54 0.35 -6.08
C ASP A 232 -8.88 -0.46 -7.33
N SER A 233 -8.90 0.17 -8.50
CA SER A 233 -9.05 -0.54 -9.77
C SER A 233 -7.96 -1.58 -9.98
N ALA A 234 -6.70 -1.21 -9.72
CA ALA A 234 -5.58 -2.15 -9.83
C ALA A 234 -5.69 -3.32 -8.85
N LEU A 235 -6.13 -3.08 -7.61
CA LEU A 235 -6.38 -4.13 -6.61
C LEU A 235 -7.56 -5.04 -7.01
N LEU A 236 -8.64 -4.46 -7.52
CA LEU A 236 -9.82 -5.21 -7.97
C LEU A 236 -9.48 -6.11 -9.17
N ILE A 237 -8.78 -5.57 -10.16
CA ILE A 237 -8.27 -6.33 -11.31
C ILE A 237 -7.30 -7.42 -10.86
N PHE A 238 -6.43 -7.14 -9.88
CA PHE A 238 -5.55 -8.14 -9.30
C PHE A 238 -6.33 -9.30 -8.66
N CYS A 239 -7.38 -9.03 -7.86
CA CYS A 239 -8.26 -10.06 -7.30
C CYS A 239 -8.93 -10.89 -8.39
N ALA A 240 -9.49 -10.23 -9.40
CA ALA A 240 -10.21 -10.87 -10.51
C ALA A 240 -9.32 -11.79 -11.34
N ARG A 241 -8.09 -11.36 -11.67
CA ARG A 241 -7.09 -12.17 -12.40
C ARG A 241 -6.67 -13.41 -11.61
N ASN A 242 -6.71 -13.35 -10.28
CA ASN A 242 -6.43 -14.49 -9.42
C ASN A 242 -7.65 -15.41 -9.21
N GLY A 243 -8.84 -15.06 -9.69
CA GLY A 243 -10.06 -15.84 -9.51
C GLY A 243 -10.53 -15.86 -8.06
N TRP A 244 -10.32 -14.74 -7.35
CA TRP A 244 -10.52 -14.64 -5.91
C TRP A 244 -12.01 -14.68 -5.51
N PHE A 245 -12.90 -14.21 -6.36
CA PHE A 245 -14.34 -14.15 -6.07
C PHE A 245 -15.03 -15.50 -6.28
N GLY A 246 -14.49 -16.40 -7.12
CA GLY A 246 -15.00 -17.76 -7.30
C GLY A 246 -16.00 -17.94 -8.46
N LEU A 247 -16.04 -17.00 -9.41
CA LEU A 247 -16.75 -17.13 -10.71
C LEU A 247 -15.83 -17.66 -11.83
N GLY A 248 -14.52 -17.63 -11.62
CA GLY A 248 -13.51 -18.05 -12.59
C GLY A 248 -12.80 -16.86 -13.23
N LYS A 249 -11.48 -17.01 -13.45
CA LYS A 249 -10.56 -15.91 -13.79
C LYS A 249 -11.00 -15.08 -15.01
N LYS A 250 -11.49 -15.73 -16.07
CA LYS A 250 -11.92 -15.06 -17.30
C LYS A 250 -13.14 -14.16 -17.05
N LEU A 251 -14.18 -14.71 -16.43
CA LEU A 251 -15.42 -13.99 -16.17
C LEU A 251 -15.22 -12.88 -15.14
N GLU A 252 -14.48 -13.15 -14.05
CA GLU A 252 -14.16 -12.11 -13.04
C GLU A 252 -13.36 -10.95 -13.65
N THR A 253 -12.37 -11.25 -14.49
CA THR A 253 -11.58 -10.19 -15.15
C THR A 253 -12.50 -9.36 -16.05
N LEU A 254 -13.33 -9.99 -16.87
CA LEU A 254 -14.26 -9.28 -17.76
C LEU A 254 -15.25 -8.39 -16.98
N LEU A 255 -15.88 -8.94 -15.94
CA LEU A 255 -16.86 -8.24 -15.09
C LEU A 255 -16.25 -7.09 -14.29
N THR A 256 -14.94 -7.09 -14.07
CA THR A 256 -14.25 -5.98 -13.38
C THR A 256 -13.69 -4.96 -14.37
N THR A 257 -13.08 -5.39 -15.47
CA THR A 257 -12.41 -4.46 -16.40
C THR A 257 -13.39 -3.67 -17.26
N LEU A 258 -14.51 -4.26 -17.70
CA LEU A 258 -15.46 -3.54 -18.57
C LEU A 258 -16.12 -2.35 -17.86
N PRO A 259 -16.67 -2.48 -16.62
CA PRO A 259 -17.25 -1.33 -15.94
C PRO A 259 -16.22 -0.25 -15.61
N LEU A 260 -15.00 -0.64 -15.22
CA LEU A 260 -13.92 0.31 -14.96
C LEU A 260 -13.51 1.07 -16.24
N ALA A 261 -13.43 0.38 -17.38
CA ALA A 261 -13.14 1.03 -18.65
C ALA A 261 -14.27 1.96 -19.09
N ALA A 262 -15.53 1.56 -18.91
CA ALA A 262 -16.68 2.40 -19.19
C ALA A 262 -16.70 3.66 -18.32
N ASP A 263 -16.38 3.53 -17.03
CA ASP A 263 -16.27 4.66 -16.09
C ASP A 263 -15.17 5.64 -16.50
N ILE A 264 -13.98 5.13 -16.87
CA ILE A 264 -12.88 5.97 -17.40
C ILE A 264 -13.32 6.73 -18.65
N VAL A 265 -13.93 6.04 -19.62
CA VAL A 265 -14.42 6.67 -20.85
C VAL A 265 -15.46 7.75 -20.53
N TRP A 266 -16.39 7.46 -19.62
CA TRP A 266 -17.44 8.40 -19.23
C TRP A 266 -16.88 9.65 -18.54
N VAL A 267 -15.92 9.49 -17.63
CA VAL A 267 -15.21 10.60 -16.98
C VAL A 267 -14.45 11.46 -17.99
N LEU A 268 -13.77 10.84 -18.96
CA LEU A 268 -13.06 11.57 -20.02
C LEU A 268 -14.02 12.34 -20.93
N VAL A 269 -15.17 11.76 -21.27
CA VAL A 269 -16.19 12.42 -22.13
C VAL A 269 -16.84 13.59 -21.39
N LEU A 270 -17.35 13.37 -20.17
CA LEU A 270 -17.99 14.44 -19.39
C LEU A 270 -17.01 15.52 -18.94
N GLY A 271 -15.77 15.13 -18.64
CA GLY A 271 -14.71 16.02 -18.21
C GLY A 271 -13.90 16.66 -19.34
N ALA A 272 -14.22 16.39 -20.61
CA ALA A 272 -13.36 16.75 -21.75
C ALA A 272 -12.98 18.24 -21.76
N ASN A 273 -13.94 19.13 -21.55
CA ASN A 273 -13.70 20.58 -21.50
C ASN A 273 -12.80 20.98 -20.33
N TRP A 274 -12.97 20.34 -19.16
CA TRP A 274 -12.14 20.61 -18.00
C TRP A 274 -10.70 20.14 -18.24
N PHE A 275 -10.51 18.90 -18.74
CA PHE A 275 -9.20 18.36 -19.08
C PHE A 275 -8.51 19.18 -20.17
N ALA A 276 -9.25 19.62 -21.21
CA ALA A 276 -8.71 20.47 -22.26
C ALA A 276 -8.23 21.82 -21.70
N ARG A 277 -8.99 22.44 -20.78
CA ARG A 277 -8.55 23.67 -20.09
C ARG A 277 -7.32 23.43 -19.23
N GLN A 278 -7.24 22.33 -18.49
CA GLN A 278 -6.03 21.99 -17.73
C GLN A 278 -4.82 21.87 -18.67
N LEU A 279 -4.96 21.15 -19.78
CA LEU A 279 -3.89 21.02 -20.77
C LEU A 279 -3.49 22.39 -21.35
N ALA A 280 -4.44 23.25 -21.66
CA ALA A 280 -4.17 24.61 -22.15
C ALA A 280 -3.36 25.44 -21.13
N ILE A 281 -3.69 25.36 -19.84
CA ILE A 281 -2.94 26.03 -18.77
C ILE A 281 -1.50 25.50 -18.68
N VAL A 282 -1.30 24.19 -18.85
CA VAL A 282 0.06 23.62 -18.87
C VAL A 282 0.81 24.09 -20.12
N LEU A 283 0.19 24.15 -21.29
CA LEU A 283 0.90 24.53 -22.51
C LEU A 283 1.27 26.02 -22.52
N ASP A 284 0.35 26.88 -22.11
CA ASP A 284 0.54 28.34 -22.08
C ASP A 284 0.01 28.95 -20.77
N PRO A 285 0.77 28.84 -19.66
CA PRO A 285 0.31 29.32 -18.36
C PRO A 285 0.26 30.85 -18.27
N LEU A 286 0.97 31.58 -19.13
CA LEU A 286 0.99 33.05 -19.13
C LEU A 286 -0.34 33.64 -19.60
N SER A 287 -0.98 33.03 -20.59
CA SER A 287 -2.33 33.41 -21.03
C SER A 287 -3.42 33.18 -19.96
N TYR A 288 -3.12 32.42 -18.90
CA TYR A 288 -4.02 32.15 -17.78
C TYR A 288 -3.49 32.69 -16.44
N ILE A 289 -2.63 33.71 -16.49
CA ILE A 289 -1.94 34.22 -15.30
C ILE A 289 -2.90 34.76 -14.24
N ASP A 290 -4.06 35.30 -14.62
CA ASP A 290 -5.04 35.83 -13.67
C ASP A 290 -5.78 34.74 -12.85
N GLY A 291 -5.50 33.45 -13.13
CA GLY A 291 -6.07 32.31 -12.42
C GLY A 291 -5.02 31.26 -12.04
N HIS A 292 -5.30 29.99 -12.37
CA HIS A 292 -4.41 28.86 -12.05
C HIS A 292 -3.07 28.88 -12.80
N GLY A 293 -2.90 29.75 -13.81
CA GLY A 293 -1.66 29.90 -14.56
C GLY A 293 -0.53 30.51 -13.73
N TYR A 294 -0.81 31.46 -12.83
CA TYR A 294 0.21 32.15 -12.04
C TYR A 294 1.11 31.20 -11.24
N GLN A 295 0.51 30.25 -10.52
CA GLN A 295 1.26 29.26 -9.75
C GLN A 295 2.17 28.42 -10.66
N THR A 296 1.65 28.01 -11.82
CA THR A 296 2.42 27.26 -12.82
C THR A 296 3.60 28.08 -13.37
N VAL A 297 3.40 29.38 -13.64
CA VAL A 297 4.47 30.30 -14.08
C VAL A 297 5.56 30.40 -13.01
N VAL A 298 5.18 30.65 -11.75
CA VAL A 298 6.14 30.75 -10.63
C VAL A 298 6.97 29.48 -10.50
N LEU A 299 6.34 28.30 -10.50
CA LEU A 299 7.04 27.02 -10.41
C LEU A 299 7.99 26.80 -11.61
N ARG A 300 7.57 27.15 -12.83
CA ARG A 300 8.43 27.04 -14.02
C ARG A 300 9.63 27.96 -13.96
N GLU A 301 9.46 29.21 -13.55
CA GLU A 301 10.61 30.11 -13.40
C GLU A 301 11.62 29.59 -12.39
N LEU A 302 11.16 29.02 -11.27
CA LEU A 302 12.04 28.42 -10.26
C LEU A 302 12.81 27.22 -10.83
N LEU A 303 12.14 26.36 -11.61
CA LEU A 303 12.77 25.20 -12.26
C LEU A 303 13.74 25.60 -13.38
N GLN A 304 13.39 26.58 -14.20
CA GLN A 304 14.21 27.07 -15.32
C GLN A 304 15.49 27.75 -14.83
N ASN A 305 15.41 28.47 -13.71
CA ASN A 305 16.57 29.13 -13.11
C ASN A 305 17.32 28.25 -12.10
N ALA A 306 16.92 26.99 -11.92
CA ALA A 306 17.58 26.06 -11.02
C ALA A 306 18.92 25.59 -11.58
N LYS A 307 19.90 25.42 -10.68
CA LYS A 307 21.21 24.86 -11.03
C LYS A 307 21.21 23.35 -10.87
N PHE A 308 22.23 22.69 -11.43
CA PHE A 308 22.41 21.26 -11.20
C PHE A 308 22.72 20.95 -9.72
N ILE A 309 23.53 21.78 -9.08
CA ILE A 309 23.86 21.73 -7.64
C ILE A 309 23.81 23.15 -7.07
N GLY A 310 23.23 23.30 -5.88
CA GLY A 310 23.16 24.56 -5.14
C GLY A 310 21.93 25.41 -5.50
N PRO A 311 21.83 26.61 -4.90
CA PRO A 311 20.65 27.46 -5.05
C PRO A 311 20.51 28.03 -6.46
N GLY A 312 19.29 27.95 -6.98
CA GLY A 312 18.84 28.53 -8.24
C GLY A 312 18.54 30.03 -8.14
N GLY A 313 18.43 30.67 -9.31
CA GLY A 313 17.96 32.03 -9.43
C GLY A 313 16.43 32.13 -9.37
N VAL A 314 15.93 33.35 -9.55
CA VAL A 314 14.49 33.67 -9.62
C VAL A 314 14.23 34.51 -10.86
N GLY A 315 13.06 34.34 -11.46
CA GLY A 315 12.53 35.20 -12.53
C GLY A 315 11.63 36.31 -11.97
N PRO A 316 11.05 37.16 -12.84
CA PRO A 316 10.21 38.29 -12.41
C PRO A 316 9.01 37.90 -11.53
N TYR A 317 8.26 36.85 -11.91
CA TYR A 317 7.05 36.45 -11.19
C TYR A 317 7.39 35.71 -9.88
N SER A 318 8.40 34.84 -9.91
CA SER A 318 8.88 34.11 -8.75
C SER A 318 9.60 35.02 -7.75
N ALA A 319 10.37 36.01 -8.22
CA ALA A 319 10.95 37.04 -7.35
C ALA A 319 9.86 37.88 -6.67
N GLN A 320 8.85 38.32 -7.43
CA GLN A 320 7.71 39.03 -6.88
C GLN A 320 6.95 38.14 -5.88
N HIS A 321 6.71 36.87 -6.18
CA HIS A 321 6.05 35.94 -5.27
C HIS A 321 6.79 35.80 -3.95
N LEU A 322 8.11 35.61 -3.98
CA LEU A 322 8.92 35.47 -2.78
C LEU A 322 9.04 36.79 -1.99
N ALA A 323 9.08 37.93 -2.67
CA ALA A 323 9.18 39.25 -2.04
C ALA A 323 7.84 39.74 -1.43
N ARG A 324 6.71 39.48 -2.09
CA ARG A 324 5.37 39.94 -1.69
C ARG A 324 4.91 39.40 -0.34
N TRP A 325 5.53 38.30 0.10
CA TRP A 325 5.19 37.61 1.34
C TRP A 325 6.28 37.73 2.41
N GLU A 326 7.20 38.69 2.33
CA GLU A 326 8.21 38.98 3.40
C GLU A 326 8.93 37.74 3.96
N GLY A 327 9.20 36.72 3.11
CA GLY A 327 9.78 35.43 3.51
C GLY A 327 8.79 34.26 3.64
N PHE A 328 7.49 34.51 3.77
CA PHE A 328 6.41 33.49 3.80
C PHE A 328 6.04 32.92 2.43
N GLY A 329 6.53 33.48 1.32
CA GLY A 329 6.26 32.91 -0.02
C GLY A 329 6.79 31.48 -0.17
N MET A 330 7.76 31.09 0.66
CA MET A 330 8.24 29.71 0.79
C MET A 330 7.22 28.78 1.47
N VAL A 331 6.39 29.31 2.36
CA VAL A 331 5.30 28.56 3.03
C VAL A 331 4.18 28.25 2.04
N ASP A 332 3.83 29.20 1.17
CA ASP A 332 2.82 28.98 0.12
C ASP A 332 3.28 27.95 -0.93
N LEU A 333 4.59 27.83 -1.15
CA LEU A 333 5.20 26.81 -2.00
C LEU A 333 5.39 25.45 -1.32
N GLN A 334 4.98 25.26 -0.06
CA GLN A 334 5.10 23.97 0.64
C GLN A 334 4.30 22.84 -0.03
N ALA A 335 3.23 23.17 -0.73
CA ALA A 335 2.50 22.22 -1.55
C ALA A 335 3.34 21.65 -2.70
N HIS A 336 4.46 22.32 -3.04
CA HIS A 336 5.40 21.99 -4.12
C HIS A 336 6.83 21.81 -3.58
N ALA A 337 6.99 20.92 -2.60
CA ALA A 337 8.23 20.70 -1.90
C ALA A 337 9.37 20.17 -2.79
N LEU A 338 9.07 19.46 -3.90
CA LEU A 338 10.11 19.01 -4.85
C LEU A 338 10.61 20.16 -5.71
N THR A 339 9.72 21.04 -6.18
CA THR A 339 10.13 22.26 -6.90
C THR A 339 11.02 23.11 -6.00
N LEU A 340 10.64 23.26 -4.74
CA LEU A 340 11.44 23.99 -3.76
C LEU A 340 12.78 23.30 -3.48
N LEU A 341 12.81 21.97 -3.41
CA LEU A 341 14.04 21.19 -3.29
C LEU A 341 14.98 21.45 -4.46
N VAL A 342 14.46 21.43 -5.68
CA VAL A 342 15.24 21.74 -6.90
C VAL A 342 15.76 23.17 -6.85
N HIS A 343 14.94 24.14 -6.46
CA HIS A 343 15.35 25.54 -6.38
C HIS A 343 16.43 25.77 -5.31
N ARG A 344 16.35 25.14 -4.14
CA ARG A 344 17.29 25.37 -3.03
C ARG A 344 18.57 24.53 -3.11
N CYS A 345 18.45 23.29 -3.57
CA CYS A 345 19.54 22.30 -3.54
C CYS A 345 20.05 21.90 -4.93
N GLY A 346 19.29 22.19 -5.98
CA GLY A 346 19.58 21.81 -7.36
C GLY A 346 18.94 20.50 -7.80
N TRP A 347 18.99 20.23 -9.10
CA TRP A 347 18.42 19.03 -9.73
C TRP A 347 18.98 17.71 -9.17
N LEU A 348 20.26 17.68 -8.76
CA LEU A 348 20.88 16.47 -8.21
C LEU A 348 20.14 15.97 -6.95
N ALA A 349 19.64 16.88 -6.11
CA ALA A 349 18.91 16.52 -4.90
C ALA A 349 17.58 15.80 -5.22
N LEU A 350 16.85 16.28 -6.23
CA LEU A 350 15.63 15.63 -6.70
C LEU A 350 15.94 14.24 -7.28
N ILE A 351 16.97 14.12 -8.12
CA ILE A 351 17.40 12.84 -8.71
C ILE A 351 17.74 11.83 -7.60
N ALA A 352 18.49 12.25 -6.58
CA ALA A 352 18.84 11.40 -5.45
C ALA A 352 17.59 10.93 -4.68
N LEU A 353 16.67 11.86 -4.37
CA LEU A 353 15.43 11.56 -3.65
C LEU A 353 14.54 10.57 -4.42
N VAL A 354 14.30 10.82 -5.72
CA VAL A 354 13.52 9.93 -6.58
C VAL A 354 14.18 8.56 -6.67
N THR A 355 15.50 8.51 -6.83
CA THR A 355 16.26 7.23 -6.88
C THR A 355 16.09 6.41 -5.61
N LEU A 356 16.15 7.04 -4.43
CA LEU A 356 15.94 6.37 -3.15
C LEU A 356 14.54 5.77 -3.03
N LEU A 357 13.51 6.54 -3.40
CA LEU A 357 12.13 6.05 -3.37
C LEU A 357 11.91 4.94 -4.40
N THR A 358 12.41 5.08 -5.63
CA THR A 358 12.34 4.04 -6.65
C THR A 358 13.03 2.76 -6.19
N ALA A 359 14.21 2.85 -5.56
CA ALA A 359 14.88 1.68 -4.99
C ALA A 359 14.02 0.99 -3.93
N LEU A 360 13.44 1.75 -2.99
CA LEU A 360 12.53 1.24 -1.96
C LEU A 360 11.34 0.50 -2.60
N LEU A 361 10.65 1.13 -3.56
CA LEU A 361 9.50 0.55 -4.23
C LEU A 361 9.86 -0.72 -5.00
N VAL A 362 10.93 -0.70 -5.81
CA VAL A 362 11.38 -1.86 -6.59
C VAL A 362 11.74 -3.04 -5.68
N LEU A 363 12.48 -2.79 -4.60
CA LEU A 363 12.85 -3.82 -3.61
C LEU A 363 11.61 -4.41 -2.94
N ALA A 364 10.66 -3.55 -2.52
CA ALA A 364 9.44 -3.98 -1.89
C ALA A 364 8.55 -4.80 -2.85
N PHE A 365 8.29 -4.31 -4.08
CA PHE A 365 7.55 -5.06 -5.10
C PHE A 365 8.18 -6.40 -5.44
N ARG A 366 9.52 -6.49 -5.51
CA ARG A 366 10.23 -7.76 -5.72
C ARG A 366 9.97 -8.75 -4.58
N ARG A 367 9.95 -8.31 -3.33
CA ARG A 367 9.67 -9.16 -2.17
C ARG A 367 8.20 -9.55 -2.06
N CYS A 368 7.28 -8.62 -2.30
CA CYS A 368 5.84 -8.87 -2.25
C CYS A 368 5.36 -9.87 -3.31
N ARG A 369 5.95 -9.83 -4.52
CA ARG A 369 5.66 -10.83 -5.58
C ARG A 369 5.97 -12.27 -5.19
N ARG A 370 6.85 -12.49 -4.21
CA ARG A 370 7.22 -13.83 -3.71
C ARG A 370 6.33 -14.31 -2.56
N GLN A 371 5.40 -13.49 -2.06
CA GLN A 371 4.50 -13.87 -0.98
C GLN A 371 3.43 -14.85 -1.50
N LYS A 372 3.21 -15.95 -0.74
CA LYS A 372 2.19 -16.96 -1.06
C LYS A 372 0.79 -16.53 -0.61
N SER A 373 0.67 -15.87 0.55
CA SER A 373 -0.61 -15.39 1.08
C SER A 373 -1.22 -14.29 0.20
N MET A 374 -2.50 -14.44 -0.13
CA MET A 374 -3.30 -13.41 -0.78
C MET A 374 -3.50 -12.19 0.13
N LEU A 375 -3.73 -12.40 1.44
CA LEU A 375 -3.82 -11.29 2.40
C LEU A 375 -2.57 -10.43 2.38
N ALA A 376 -1.40 -11.07 2.50
CA ALA A 376 -0.11 -10.38 2.50
C ALA A 376 0.11 -9.62 1.19
N ARG A 377 -0.24 -10.22 0.04
CA ARG A 377 -0.15 -9.56 -1.28
C ARG A 377 -1.09 -8.36 -1.38
N LEU A 378 -2.34 -8.48 -0.95
CA LEU A 378 -3.33 -7.40 -1.01
C LEU A 378 -2.94 -6.21 -0.14
N VAL A 379 -2.58 -6.45 1.12
CA VAL A 379 -2.10 -5.41 2.04
C VAL A 379 -0.81 -4.77 1.52
N SER A 380 0.10 -5.55 0.95
CA SER A 380 1.34 -4.99 0.41
C SER A 380 1.13 -4.18 -0.86
N TYR A 381 0.30 -4.67 -1.79
CA TYR A 381 0.04 -3.97 -3.04
C TYR A 381 -0.77 -2.71 -2.83
N SER A 382 -1.70 -2.66 -1.87
CA SER A 382 -2.40 -1.40 -1.58
C SER A 382 -1.43 -0.32 -1.14
N VAL A 383 -0.52 -0.63 -0.21
CA VAL A 383 0.51 0.30 0.25
C VAL A 383 1.46 0.71 -0.88
N LEU A 384 1.94 -0.25 -1.67
CA LEU A 384 2.91 0.02 -2.74
C LEU A 384 2.31 0.80 -3.91
N LEU A 385 1.06 0.50 -4.29
CA LEU A 385 0.32 1.28 -5.27
C LEU A 385 0.07 2.69 -4.74
N SER A 386 -0.29 2.83 -3.46
CA SER A 386 -0.45 4.14 -2.83
C SER A 386 0.82 4.99 -2.95
N PHE A 387 1.97 4.48 -2.50
CA PHE A 387 3.23 5.24 -2.59
C PHE A 387 3.66 5.53 -4.03
N THR A 388 3.42 4.60 -4.96
CA THR A 388 3.77 4.79 -6.37
C THR A 388 2.92 5.89 -7.00
N THR A 389 1.60 5.82 -6.83
CA THR A 389 0.66 6.79 -7.40
C THR A 389 0.84 8.16 -6.75
N GLN A 390 1.06 8.23 -5.43
CA GLN A 390 1.36 9.48 -4.74
C GLN A 390 2.65 10.13 -5.27
N ALA A 391 3.74 9.35 -5.37
CA ALA A 391 5.02 9.87 -5.84
C ALA A 391 4.95 10.34 -7.29
N ALA A 392 4.30 9.57 -8.16
CA ALA A 392 4.13 9.93 -9.57
C ALA A 392 3.26 11.20 -9.72
N ALA A 393 2.11 11.25 -9.05
CA ALA A 393 1.22 12.42 -9.11
C ALA A 393 1.92 13.67 -8.57
N TYR A 394 2.58 13.58 -7.41
CA TYR A 394 3.30 14.70 -6.81
C TYR A 394 4.45 15.20 -7.69
N LEU A 395 5.24 14.28 -8.26
CA LEU A 395 6.32 14.64 -9.18
C LEU A 395 5.78 15.33 -10.44
N CYS A 396 4.69 14.83 -11.02
CA CYS A 396 4.08 15.47 -12.19
C CYS A 396 3.51 16.86 -11.90
N CYS A 397 2.95 17.09 -10.70
CA CYS A 397 2.46 18.40 -10.29
C CYS A 397 3.62 19.39 -10.08
N ASP A 398 4.67 18.99 -9.37
CA ASP A 398 5.83 19.85 -9.07
C ASP A 398 6.68 20.15 -10.31
N LEU A 399 6.72 19.24 -11.29
CA LEU A 399 7.33 19.50 -12.59
C LEU A 399 6.41 20.26 -13.55
N THR A 400 5.24 20.72 -13.08
CA THR A 400 4.27 21.51 -13.86
C THR A 400 3.71 20.79 -15.10
N LEU A 401 3.71 19.45 -15.08
CA LEU A 401 3.14 18.59 -16.13
C LEU A 401 1.62 18.43 -15.96
N ILE A 402 1.14 18.58 -14.73
CA ILE A 402 -0.28 18.55 -14.38
C ILE A 402 -0.56 19.83 -13.57
N PRO A 403 -1.51 20.69 -13.99
CA PRO A 403 -1.76 22.00 -13.40
C PRO A 403 -2.70 21.90 -12.18
N ILE A 404 -2.64 20.78 -11.46
CA ILE A 404 -3.51 20.51 -10.33
C ILE A 404 -2.67 20.67 -9.07
N SER A 405 -2.91 21.74 -8.33
CA SER A 405 -2.23 21.97 -7.06
C SER A 405 -2.99 21.35 -5.89
N GLY A 406 -2.23 20.69 -5.02
CA GLY A 406 -2.66 20.28 -3.68
C GLY A 406 -3.32 18.91 -3.59
N GLY A 407 -2.95 18.18 -2.52
CA GLY A 407 -3.70 17.03 -1.99
C GLY A 407 -2.87 15.77 -1.83
N VAL A 408 -1.87 15.61 -2.68
CA VAL A 408 -0.93 14.50 -2.62
C VAL A 408 0.35 14.97 -1.95
N ALA A 409 1.01 14.07 -1.22
CA ALA A 409 2.30 14.32 -0.59
C ALA A 409 3.31 13.31 -1.13
N PHE A 410 4.54 13.75 -1.39
CA PHE A 410 5.62 12.82 -1.71
C PHE A 410 5.88 11.91 -0.51
N PRO A 411 5.84 10.58 -0.66
CA PRO A 411 5.97 9.64 0.45
C PRO A 411 7.21 9.90 1.30
N PHE A 412 7.01 9.99 2.62
CA PHE A 412 8.03 10.21 3.66
C PHE A 412 8.79 11.55 3.64
N PHE A 413 8.82 12.27 2.52
CA PHE A 413 9.58 13.51 2.38
C PHE A 413 8.78 14.77 2.69
N THR A 414 7.55 14.86 2.17
CA THR A 414 6.75 16.10 2.24
C THR A 414 6.32 16.42 3.66
N PHE A 415 6.30 17.72 3.98
CA PHE A 415 5.92 18.22 5.29
C PHE A 415 4.49 17.80 5.69
N GLY A 416 4.31 17.48 6.97
CA GLY A 416 2.98 17.33 7.57
C GLY A 416 2.86 16.15 8.53
N ILE A 417 2.31 16.41 9.72
CA ILE A 417 2.08 15.37 10.74
C ILE A 417 1.23 14.23 10.18
N LYS A 418 0.11 14.57 9.52
CA LYS A 418 -0.83 13.57 8.99
C LYS A 418 -0.21 12.73 7.86
N THR A 419 0.46 13.37 6.92
CA THR A 419 1.04 12.71 5.74
C THR A 419 2.15 11.75 6.15
N ILE A 420 3.06 12.16 7.03
CA ILE A 420 4.13 11.30 7.53
C ILE A 420 3.56 10.18 8.40
N LEU A 421 2.65 10.49 9.32
CA LEU A 421 2.03 9.48 10.18
C LEU A 421 1.38 8.35 9.38
N LEU A 422 0.60 8.69 8.35
CA LEU A 422 -0.11 7.72 7.53
C LEU A 422 0.84 6.93 6.62
N ASN A 423 1.79 7.60 5.97
CA ASN A 423 2.79 6.92 5.15
C ASN A 423 3.62 5.95 5.99
N MET A 424 4.02 6.35 7.19
CA MET A 424 4.79 5.52 8.12
C MET A 424 3.96 4.34 8.67
N LEU A 425 2.68 4.56 8.98
CA LEU A 425 1.74 3.50 9.37
C LEU A 425 1.57 2.45 8.25
N GLN A 426 1.35 2.91 7.02
CA GLN A 426 1.23 2.03 5.85
C GLN A 426 2.50 1.24 5.58
N LEU A 427 3.66 1.90 5.68
CA LEU A 427 4.94 1.22 5.59
C LEU A 427 5.10 0.18 6.71
N GLY A 428 4.68 0.49 7.94
CA GLY A 428 4.68 -0.46 9.06
C GLY A 428 3.89 -1.73 8.73
N PHE A 429 2.69 -1.62 8.17
CA PHE A 429 1.91 -2.76 7.72
C PHE A 429 2.62 -3.56 6.61
N LEU A 430 3.17 -2.88 5.58
CA LEU A 430 3.96 -3.52 4.52
C LEU A 430 5.16 -4.29 5.10
N LEU A 431 5.88 -3.73 6.06
CA LEU A 431 7.02 -4.39 6.68
C LEU A 431 6.57 -5.57 7.58
N SER A 432 5.40 -5.47 8.22
CA SER A 432 4.79 -6.59 8.96
C SER A 432 4.45 -7.76 8.04
N THR A 433 3.85 -7.51 6.86
CA THR A 433 3.59 -8.58 5.88
C THR A 433 4.88 -9.22 5.38
N LEU A 434 5.95 -8.44 5.17
CA LEU A 434 7.24 -8.94 4.72
C LEU A 434 7.99 -9.73 5.80
N ARG A 435 7.75 -9.43 7.07
CA ARG A 435 8.36 -10.12 8.21
C ARG A 435 7.79 -11.51 8.45
N VAL A 436 6.47 -11.64 8.36
CA VAL A 436 5.70 -12.83 8.82
C VAL A 436 4.96 -13.53 7.68
N GLY A 437 4.70 -12.86 6.56
CA GLY A 437 3.75 -13.32 5.55
C GLY A 437 4.17 -14.55 4.73
N SER A 438 5.42 -15.02 4.84
CA SER A 438 5.82 -16.30 4.25
C SER A 438 5.22 -17.51 4.96
N VAL A 439 4.82 -17.36 6.22
CA VAL A 439 4.30 -18.44 7.08
C VAL A 439 2.77 -18.38 7.22
N VAL A 440 2.14 -17.31 6.76
CA VAL A 440 0.68 -17.14 6.81
C VAL A 440 0.02 -17.86 5.64
N ARG A 441 -1.00 -18.67 5.92
CA ARG A 441 -1.87 -19.25 4.89
C ARG A 441 -3.26 -18.66 4.97
N ASP A 442 -3.85 -18.36 3.80
CA ASP A 442 -5.18 -17.75 3.75
C ASP A 442 -6.29 -18.71 4.23
N LYS A 443 -6.02 -20.02 4.33
CA LYS A 443 -6.96 -21.00 4.90
C LYS A 443 -7.06 -20.89 6.44
N ASP A 444 -5.98 -20.47 7.10
CA ASP A 444 -5.89 -20.37 8.56
C ASP A 444 -6.49 -19.06 9.10
N VAL A 445 -6.75 -18.10 8.19
CA VAL A 445 -7.23 -16.74 8.54
C VAL A 445 -8.72 -16.56 8.18
N ALA A 446 -9.31 -17.42 7.36
CA ALA A 446 -10.67 -17.25 6.86
C ALA A 446 -11.74 -17.82 7.82
N ALA A 447 -12.79 -17.02 8.08
CA ALA A 447 -14.01 -17.44 8.78
C ALA A 447 -15.10 -18.04 7.85
N GLY A 448 -14.74 -18.50 6.64
CA GLY A 448 -15.68 -19.00 5.63
C GLY A 448 -15.20 -20.29 4.95
N PRO A 449 -16.11 -21.15 4.45
CA PRO A 449 -15.82 -22.57 4.23
C PRO A 449 -14.73 -22.78 3.18
N VAL A 450 -13.63 -23.38 3.63
CA VAL A 450 -12.61 -23.98 2.77
C VAL A 450 -13.24 -25.22 2.14
N ARG A 451 -13.86 -25.09 0.96
CA ARG A 451 -14.16 -26.27 0.15
C ARG A 451 -12.86 -26.73 -0.52
N PRO A 452 -12.34 -27.94 -0.21
CA PRO A 452 -11.16 -28.46 -0.88
C PRO A 452 -11.44 -28.60 -2.38
N LYS A 453 -10.54 -28.05 -3.21
CA LYS A 453 -10.70 -27.93 -4.67
C LYS A 453 -10.30 -29.18 -5.46
N ARG A 454 -10.06 -30.33 -4.80
CA ARG A 454 -9.80 -31.60 -5.47
C ARG A 454 -10.59 -32.71 -4.79
N ARG A 455 -11.79 -33.02 -5.32
CA ARG A 455 -12.26 -34.39 -5.30
C ARG A 455 -11.57 -35.07 -6.47
N LEU A 456 -10.52 -35.84 -6.19
CA LEU A 456 -10.03 -36.84 -7.14
C LEU A 456 -11.20 -37.81 -7.38
N ARG A 457 -11.81 -37.77 -8.56
CA ARG A 457 -12.60 -38.90 -9.04
C ARG A 457 -11.59 -39.95 -9.50
N VAL A 458 -11.29 -40.90 -8.63
CA VAL A 458 -10.64 -42.14 -9.02
C VAL A 458 -11.77 -43.06 -9.49
N SER A 459 -11.84 -43.32 -10.79
CA SER A 459 -12.69 -44.39 -11.34
C SER A 459 -11.84 -45.64 -11.48
N PHE A 460 -12.19 -46.69 -10.73
CA PHE A 460 -11.65 -48.03 -10.96
C PHE A 460 -12.52 -48.72 -12.01
N SER A 461 -11.95 -49.02 -13.17
CA SER A 461 -12.50 -50.04 -14.08
C SER A 461 -11.80 -51.36 -13.77
N TRP A 462 -12.56 -52.33 -13.30
CA TRP A 462 -12.09 -53.71 -13.19
C TRP A 462 -12.21 -54.35 -14.58
N GLU A 463 -11.09 -54.80 -15.15
CA GLU A 463 -11.12 -55.80 -16.22
C GLU A 463 -11.41 -57.15 -15.55
N SER A 464 -12.54 -57.75 -15.91
CA SER A 464 -12.86 -59.14 -15.55
C SER A 464 -11.93 -60.08 -16.33
N ALA A 465 -11.40 -61.07 -15.61
CA ALA A 465 -10.41 -62.07 -16.02
C ALA A 465 -10.66 -62.75 -17.38
#